data_AF-A0A972XAT5-F1
#
_entry.id   AF-A0A972XAT5-F1
#
_cell.length_a   1.000
_cell.length_b   1.000
_cell.length_c   1.000
_cell.angle_alpha   90.00
_cell.angle_beta   90.00
_cell.angle_gamma   90.00
#
_symmetry.space_group_name_H-M   'P 1'
#
loop_
_entity.id
_entity.type
_entity.pdbx_description
1 polymer ?
#
loop_
_entity_poly.entity_id
_entity_poly.type
_entity_poly.pdbx_seq_one_letter_code
_entity_poly.pdbx_strand_id
1 'polypeptide(L)'
;MTNQVKEDSVPSLRMVDIVFAIICIAFSIFLMIGSVRLGAKWTPEGPESGYFPFYIFLMMLIASSVTLYEAIVTDKKKPSEDFVEKHAFQQILCILFPAIAFLIGVSLIGIYVSSTVYIAIFMIWIGKYPYWKATLVGLSVGVILYLMFEVWFQV
;
A
#
# COMPACT_ATOMS: atom_id res chain seq x y z
N MET A 1 19.90 15.58 45.13
CA MET A 1 19.76 14.24 44.52
C MET A 1 19.16 14.43 43.14
N THR A 2 19.99 14.28 42.11
CA THR A 2 19.68 14.46 40.69
C THR A 2 18.75 13.37 40.20
N ASN A 3 17.50 13.71 39.88
CA ASN A 3 16.64 12.84 39.08
C ASN A 3 16.99 13.08 37.60
N GLN A 4 18.00 12.34 37.14
CA GLN A 4 18.23 12.11 35.72
C GLN A 4 17.07 11.26 35.21
N VAL A 5 16.02 11.91 34.69
CA VAL A 5 15.03 11.23 33.87
C VAL A 5 15.80 10.71 32.68
N LYS A 6 15.95 9.39 32.62
CA LYS A 6 16.49 8.68 31.47
C LYS A 6 15.57 9.01 30.30
N GLU A 7 15.98 9.97 29.48
CA GLU A 7 15.40 10.22 28.17
C GLU A 7 15.57 8.92 27.39
N ASP A 8 14.52 8.12 27.35
CA ASP A 8 14.44 6.98 26.45
C ASP A 8 14.74 7.53 25.07
N SER A 9 15.89 7.12 24.54
CA SER A 9 16.49 7.68 23.35
C SER A 9 15.56 7.40 22.17
N VAL A 10 14.65 8.33 21.91
CA VAL A 10 13.82 8.32 20.70
C VAL A 10 14.83 8.27 19.56
N PRO A 11 14.78 7.26 18.66
CA PRO A 11 15.70 7.21 17.53
C PRO A 11 15.60 8.57 16.84
N SER A 12 16.76 9.22 16.63
CA SER A 12 16.81 10.51 15.94
C SER A 12 15.97 10.38 14.67
N LEU A 13 15.06 11.32 14.41
CA LEU A 13 14.15 11.33 13.25
C LEU A 13 14.92 10.99 11.94
N ARG A 14 16.15 11.48 11.85
CA ARG A 14 17.12 11.17 10.79
C ARG A 14 17.40 9.68 10.62
N MET A 15 17.64 8.94 11.72
CA MET A 15 17.87 7.50 11.66
C MET A 15 16.64 6.79 11.10
N VAL A 16 15.44 7.22 11.49
CA VAL A 16 14.21 6.59 11.00
C VAL A 16 13.98 6.91 9.53
N ASP A 17 14.16 8.16 9.10
CA ASP A 17 14.04 8.55 7.69
C ASP A 17 15.02 7.78 6.80
N ILE A 18 16.27 7.62 7.25
CA ILE A 18 17.29 6.83 6.54
C ILE A 18 16.86 5.36 6.42
N VAL A 19 16.48 4.73 7.54
CA VAL A 19 16.08 3.32 7.56
C VAL A 19 14.85 3.10 6.69
N PHE A 20 13.84 3.96 6.81
CA PHE A 20 12.61 3.88 6.04
C PHE A 20 12.86 4.07 4.54
N ALA A 21 13.65 5.08 4.16
CA ALA A 21 13.99 5.32 2.76
C ALA A 21 14.75 4.14 2.14
N ILE A 22 15.69 3.54 2.87
CA ILE A 22 16.41 2.34 2.42
C ILE A 22 15.45 1.16 2.19
N ILE A 23 14.52 0.93 3.13
CA ILE A 23 13.48 -0.11 2.99
C ILE A 23 12.62 0.14 1.75
N CYS A 24 12.15 1.38 1.55
CA CYS A 24 11.34 1.74 0.39
C CYS A 24 12.11 1.60 -0.93
N ILE A 25 13.39 1.96 -0.98
CA ILE A 25 14.27 1.74 -2.14
C ILE A 25 14.37 0.24 -2.45
N ALA A 26 14.72 -0.59 -1.45
CA ALA A 26 14.85 -2.03 -1.64
C ALA A 26 13.51 -2.66 -2.11
N PHE A 27 12.40 -2.25 -1.51
CA PHE A 27 11.06 -2.73 -1.84
C PHE A 27 10.63 -2.32 -3.25
N SER A 28 10.88 -1.06 -3.64
CA SER A 28 10.57 -0.57 -4.99
C SER A 28 11.35 -1.35 -6.06
N ILE A 29 12.64 -1.61 -5.87
CA ILE A 29 13.45 -2.43 -6.78
C ILE A 29 12.89 -3.86 -6.88
N PHE A 30 12.58 -4.49 -5.74
CA PHE A 30 11.98 -5.82 -5.71
C PHE A 30 10.67 -5.88 -6.52
N LEU A 31 9.79 -4.90 -6.34
CA LEU A 31 8.52 -4.83 -7.04
C LEU A 31 8.67 -4.46 -8.52
N MET A 32 9.66 -3.64 -8.89
CA MET A 32 10.01 -3.37 -10.28
C MET A 32 10.45 -4.65 -11.00
N ILE A 33 11.27 -5.49 -10.36
CA ILE A 33 11.65 -6.80 -10.92
C ILE A 33 10.41 -7.67 -11.14
N GLY A 34 9.49 -7.70 -10.17
CA GLY A 34 8.21 -8.39 -10.33
C GLY A 34 7.39 -7.85 -11.51
N SER A 35 7.35 -6.53 -11.67
CA SER A 35 6.63 -5.85 -12.75
C SER A 35 7.23 -6.18 -14.12
N VAL A 36 8.56 -6.22 -14.24
CA VAL A 36 9.23 -6.64 -15.48
C VAL A 36 8.91 -8.08 -15.85
N ARG A 37 8.83 -8.99 -14.85
CA ARG A 37 8.44 -10.39 -15.08
C ARG A 37 6.99 -10.53 -15.56
N LEU A 38 6.11 -9.60 -15.19
CA LEU A 38 4.71 -9.54 -15.62
C LEU A 38 4.52 -8.86 -16.99
N GLY A 39 5.61 -8.39 -17.62
CA GLY A 39 5.59 -7.60 -18.84
C GLY A 39 5.42 -6.11 -18.53
N ALA A 40 6.48 -5.32 -18.75
CA ALA A 40 6.49 -3.88 -18.49
C ALA A 40 6.56 -3.05 -19.80
N LYS A 41 6.17 -3.62 -20.93
CA LYS A 41 6.19 -2.96 -22.24
C LYS A 41 4.82 -2.46 -22.64
N TRP A 42 4.85 -1.45 -23.52
CA TRP A 42 3.67 -1.04 -24.26
C TRP A 42 3.67 -1.78 -25.59
N THR A 43 2.66 -2.62 -25.82
CA THR A 43 2.52 -3.42 -27.04
C THR A 43 1.44 -2.82 -27.94
N PRO A 44 1.33 -3.26 -29.21
CA PRO A 44 0.23 -2.86 -30.09
C PRO A 44 -1.16 -3.19 -29.52
N GLU A 45 -1.25 -4.21 -28.65
CA GLU A 45 -2.47 -4.65 -27.96
C GLU A 45 -2.75 -3.83 -26.69
N GLY A 46 -1.83 -2.93 -26.29
CA GLY A 46 -1.93 -2.11 -25.10
C GLY A 46 -0.80 -2.34 -24.08
N PRO A 47 -0.89 -1.70 -22.89
CA PRO A 47 0.07 -1.90 -21.81
C PRO A 47 -0.03 -3.31 -21.25
N GLU A 48 1.12 -3.98 -21.11
CA GLU A 48 1.21 -5.22 -20.37
C GLU A 48 0.90 -4.99 -18.87
N SER A 49 0.54 -6.06 -18.17
CA SER A 49 0.08 -5.99 -16.77
C SER A 49 1.10 -5.36 -15.80
N GLY A 50 2.40 -5.49 -16.09
CA GLY A 50 3.50 -4.90 -15.33
C GLY A 50 3.90 -3.49 -15.77
N TYR A 51 3.33 -2.94 -16.86
CA TYR A 51 3.68 -1.61 -17.35
C TYR A 51 3.36 -0.53 -16.30
N PHE A 52 2.11 -0.47 -15.85
CA PHE A 52 1.69 0.52 -14.85
C PHE A 52 2.41 0.36 -13.51
N PRO A 53 2.48 -0.84 -12.89
CA PRO A 53 3.20 -1.03 -11.65
C PRO A 53 4.67 -0.60 -11.73
N PHE A 54 5.36 -0.87 -12.85
CA PHE A 54 6.75 -0.50 -13.03
C PHE A 54 7.00 1.01 -12.85
N TYR A 55 6.19 1.87 -13.47
CA TYR A 55 6.36 3.33 -13.35
C TYR A 55 5.98 3.85 -11.96
N ILE A 56 4.97 3.26 -11.31
CA ILE A 56 4.62 3.61 -9.92
C ILE A 56 5.80 3.32 -8.99
N PHE A 57 6.43 2.16 -9.13
CA PHE A 57 7.58 1.80 -8.30
C PHE A 57 8.84 2.58 -8.69
N LEU A 58 9.01 2.97 -9.95
CA LEU A 58 10.07 3.89 -10.36
C LEU A 58 9.93 5.27 -9.70
N MET A 59 8.72 5.84 -9.67
CA MET A 59 8.48 7.10 -8.97
C MET A 59 8.72 6.97 -7.46
N MET A 60 8.31 5.84 -6.86
CA MET A 60 8.60 5.53 -5.45
C MET A 60 10.10 5.42 -5.19
N LEU A 61 10.87 4.78 -6.09
CA LEU A 61 12.33 4.69 -6.00
C LEU A 61 12.98 6.07 -6.02
N ILE A 62 12.55 6.94 -6.94
CA ILE A 62 13.06 8.31 -7.07
C ILE A 62 12.74 9.11 -5.80
N ALA A 63 11.47 9.10 -5.35
CA ALA A 63 11.04 9.82 -4.16
C ALA A 63 11.82 9.37 -2.91
N SER A 64 11.96 8.05 -2.72
CA SER A 64 12.71 7.48 -1.59
C SER A 64 14.20 7.81 -1.66
N SER A 65 14.79 7.87 -2.85
CA SER A 65 16.18 8.29 -3.05
C SER A 65 16.39 9.76 -2.69
N VAL A 66 15.43 10.63 -3.02
CA VAL A 66 15.45 12.04 -2.61
C VAL A 66 15.36 12.16 -1.09
N THR A 67 14.44 11.41 -0.45
CA THR A 67 14.34 11.39 1.03
C THR A 67 15.64 10.92 1.69
N LEU A 68 16.28 9.86 1.15
CA LEU A 68 17.56 9.38 1.66
C LEU A 68 18.66 10.43 1.50
N TYR A 69 18.71 11.09 0.34
CA TYR A 69 19.66 12.18 0.09
C TYR A 69 19.47 13.34 1.06
N GLU A 70 18.23 13.79 1.25
CA GLU A 70 17.91 14.86 2.21
C GLU A 70 18.29 14.49 3.64
N ALA A 71 18.00 13.25 4.07
CA ALA A 71 18.31 12.78 5.42
C ALA A 71 19.83 12.63 5.67
N ILE A 72 20.63 12.40 4.63
CA ILE A 72 22.09 12.29 4.75
C ILE A 72 22.76 13.67 4.65
N VAL A 73 22.35 14.50 3.69
CA VAL A 73 23.07 15.72 3.29
C VAL A 73 22.53 16.98 3.98
N THR A 74 21.22 17.08 4.17
CA THR A 74 20.60 18.30 4.70
C THR A 74 20.54 18.24 6.23
N ASP A 75 21.66 18.58 6.87
CA ASP A 75 21.76 18.76 8.33
C ASP A 75 21.19 20.13 8.74
N LYS A 76 19.91 20.37 8.45
CA LYS A 76 19.23 21.57 8.92
C LYS A 76 18.17 21.14 9.90
N LYS A 77 18.40 21.50 11.17
CA LYS A 77 17.44 21.85 12.22
C LYS A 77 16.02 22.10 11.70
N LYS A 78 15.33 21.06 11.24
CA LYS A 78 13.89 21.09 11.18
C LYS A 78 13.48 21.00 12.65
N PRO A 79 12.60 21.90 13.14
CA PRO A 79 11.99 21.66 14.44
C PRO A 79 11.51 20.22 14.43
N SER A 80 11.70 19.51 15.53
CA SER A 80 11.25 18.14 15.71
C SER A 80 9.73 18.12 15.52
N GLU A 81 9.28 18.03 14.27
CA GLU A 81 7.93 17.67 13.95
C GLU A 81 7.80 16.22 14.41
N ASP A 82 6.83 16.02 15.31
CA ASP A 82 6.64 14.76 16.01
C ASP A 82 6.70 13.61 15.01
N PHE A 83 7.59 12.68 15.30
CA PHE A 83 7.74 11.43 14.59
C PHE A 83 6.35 10.82 14.41
N VAL A 84 5.87 10.79 13.16
CA VAL A 84 4.59 10.22 12.70
C VAL A 84 3.52 10.26 13.77
N GLU A 85 2.62 11.24 13.74
CA GLU A 85 1.41 11.23 14.57
C GLU A 85 0.88 9.80 14.64
N LYS A 86 0.86 9.20 15.83
CA LYS A 86 0.50 7.77 16.02
C LYS A 86 -0.78 7.39 15.27
N HIS A 87 -1.66 8.38 15.10
CA HIS A 87 -2.84 8.36 14.28
C HIS A 87 -2.59 7.99 12.80
N ALA A 88 -1.63 8.61 12.11
CA ALA A 88 -1.28 8.29 10.72
C ALA A 88 -0.78 6.85 10.57
N PHE A 89 0.05 6.37 11.52
CA PHE A 89 0.51 4.98 11.52
C PHE A 89 -0.65 3.99 11.73
N GLN A 90 -1.59 4.31 12.63
CA GLN A 90 -2.80 3.51 12.83
C GLN A 90 -3.67 3.47 11.57
N GLN A 91 -3.79 4.57 10.83
CA GLN A 91 -4.53 4.61 9.56
C GLN A 91 -3.89 3.72 8.49
N ILE A 92 -2.56 3.72 8.38
CA ILE A 92 -1.85 2.84 7.44
C ILE A 92 -2.12 1.37 7.77
N LEU A 93 -2.01 0.99 9.05
CA LEU A 93 -2.30 -0.37 9.49
C LEU A 93 -3.76 -0.77 9.25
N CYS A 94 -4.69 0.17 9.43
CA CYS A 94 -6.12 -0.07 9.23
C CYS A 94 -6.46 -0.45 7.78
N ILE A 95 -5.66 -0.01 6.80
CA ILE A 95 -5.80 -0.38 5.39
C ILE A 95 -4.96 -1.62 5.05
N LEU A 96 -3.77 -1.76 5.65
CA LEU A 96 -2.85 -2.87 5.37
C LEU A 96 -3.41 -4.23 5.79
N PHE A 97 -3.99 -4.34 6.99
CA PHE A 97 -4.52 -5.61 7.48
C PHE A 97 -5.67 -6.16 6.61
N PRO A 98 -6.68 -5.36 6.24
CA PRO A 98 -7.70 -5.78 5.27
C PRO A 98 -7.11 -6.20 3.93
N ALA A 99 -6.11 -5.48 3.41
CA ALA A 99 -5.48 -5.82 2.14
C ALA A 99 -4.78 -7.18 2.20
N ILE A 100 -4.07 -7.49 3.29
CA ILE A 100 -3.45 -8.81 3.49
C ILE A 100 -4.51 -9.90 3.58
N ALA A 101 -5.59 -9.67 4.34
CA ALA A 101 -6.69 -10.61 4.44
C ALA A 101 -7.35 -10.88 3.07
N PHE A 102 -7.49 -9.84 2.24
CA PHE A 102 -7.96 -9.97 0.87
C PHE A 102 -7.03 -10.83 0.02
N LEU A 103 -5.71 -10.61 0.06
CA LEU A 103 -4.75 -11.42 -0.69
C LEU A 103 -4.83 -12.91 -0.31
N ILE A 104 -4.98 -13.21 0.98
CA ILE A 104 -5.19 -14.58 1.47
C ILE A 104 -6.51 -15.14 0.92
N GLY A 105 -7.59 -14.35 0.97
CA GLY A 105 -8.88 -14.72 0.40
C GLY A 105 -8.79 -15.07 -1.08
N VAL A 106 -8.13 -14.23 -1.88
CA VAL A 106 -7.98 -14.43 -3.32
C VAL A 106 -7.33 -15.80 -3.61
N SER A 107 -6.34 -16.20 -2.81
CA SER A 107 -5.67 -17.50 -2.95
C SER A 107 -6.54 -18.70 -2.57
N LEU A 108 -7.56 -18.54 -1.71
CA LEU A 108 -8.36 -19.64 -1.19
C LEU A 108 -9.69 -19.83 -1.92
N ILE A 109 -10.39 -18.74 -2.20
CA ILE A 109 -11.77 -18.74 -2.73
C ILE A 109 -11.90 -17.97 -4.05
N GLY A 110 -10.78 -17.56 -4.65
CA GLY A 110 -10.73 -16.82 -5.92
C GLY A 110 -10.99 -15.33 -5.76
N ILE A 111 -10.68 -14.57 -6.82
CA ILE A 111 -10.73 -13.11 -6.79
C ILE A 111 -12.15 -12.55 -6.67
N TYR A 112 -13.13 -13.12 -7.38
CA TYR A 112 -14.50 -12.60 -7.40
C TYR A 112 -15.20 -12.66 -6.03
N VAL A 113 -15.14 -13.83 -5.37
CA VAL A 113 -15.73 -14.03 -4.05
C VAL A 113 -15.00 -13.19 -3.01
N SER A 114 -13.66 -13.16 -3.08
CA SER A 114 -12.84 -12.36 -2.18
C SER A 114 -13.12 -10.87 -2.30
N SER A 115 -13.29 -10.34 -3.52
CA SER A 115 -13.59 -8.92 -3.74
C SER A 115 -14.97 -8.56 -3.21
N THR A 116 -15.96 -9.43 -3.43
CA THR A 116 -17.34 -9.28 -2.90
C THR A 116 -17.32 -9.17 -1.37
N VAL A 117 -16.65 -10.13 -0.71
CA VAL A 117 -16.53 -10.18 0.75
C VAL A 117 -15.72 -8.99 1.27
N TYR A 118 -14.61 -8.67 0.61
CA TYR A 118 -13.75 -7.55 0.98
C TYR A 118 -14.51 -6.23 0.96
N ILE A 119 -15.23 -5.92 -0.13
CA ILE A 119 -16.04 -4.69 -0.24
C ILE A 119 -17.10 -4.63 0.85
N ALA A 120 -17.84 -5.72 1.06
CA ALA A 120 -18.89 -5.77 2.07
C ALA A 120 -18.32 -5.53 3.49
N ILE A 121 -17.22 -6.21 3.85
CA ILE A 121 -16.56 -6.04 5.15
C ILE A 121 -16.02 -4.61 5.28
N PHE A 122 -15.38 -4.05 4.25
CA PHE A 122 -14.82 -2.70 4.29
C PHE A 122 -15.94 -1.66 4.49
N MET A 123 -17.07 -1.82 3.82
CA MET A 123 -18.24 -0.95 3.98
C MET A 123 -18.85 -1.04 5.39
N ILE A 124 -18.91 -2.23 5.99
CA ILE A 124 -19.45 -2.41 7.34
C ILE A 124 -18.48 -1.87 8.39
N TRP A 125 -17.22 -2.26 8.30
CA TRP A 125 -16.23 -2.01 9.35
C TRP A 125 -15.68 -0.58 9.32
N ILE A 126 -15.21 -0.13 8.15
CA ILE A 126 -14.58 1.19 7.99
C ILE A 126 -15.63 2.23 7.58
N GLY A 127 -16.51 1.87 6.64
CA GLY A 127 -17.56 2.78 6.15
C GLY A 127 -18.76 2.95 7.08
N LYS A 128 -18.92 2.07 8.08
CA LYS A 128 -20.07 2.03 9.02
C LYS A 128 -21.44 2.05 8.33
N TYR A 129 -21.54 1.46 7.14
CA TYR A 129 -22.80 1.34 6.42
C TYR A 129 -23.67 0.21 7.00
N PRO A 130 -25.01 0.31 6.90
CA PRO A 130 -25.90 -0.77 7.32
C PRO A 130 -25.69 -2.02 6.46
N TYR A 131 -25.73 -3.20 7.09
CA TYR A 131 -25.43 -4.49 6.48
C TYR A 131 -26.10 -4.73 5.12
N TRP A 132 -27.37 -4.35 4.97
CA TRP A 132 -28.10 -4.57 3.72
C TRP A 132 -27.48 -3.81 2.52
N LYS A 133 -27.01 -2.57 2.73
CA LYS A 133 -26.36 -1.77 1.68
C LYS A 133 -25.01 -2.39 1.32
N ALA A 134 -24.25 -2.81 2.33
CA ALA A 134 -22.94 -3.42 2.12
C ALA A 134 -23.05 -4.75 1.35
N THR A 135 -23.99 -5.62 1.72
CA THR A 135 -24.23 -6.88 1.01
C THR A 135 -24.71 -6.62 -0.42
N LEU A 136 -25.64 -5.68 -0.63
CA LEU A 136 -26.16 -5.38 -1.96
C LEU A 136 -25.06 -4.82 -2.88
N VAL A 137 -24.25 -3.87 -2.40
CA VAL A 137 -23.15 -3.30 -3.18
C VAL A 137 -22.06 -4.33 -3.42
N GLY A 138 -21.63 -5.08 -2.40
CA GLY A 138 -20.62 -6.12 -2.55
C GLY A 138 -21.02 -7.16 -3.60
N LEU A 139 -22.24 -7.68 -3.51
CA LEU A 139 -22.76 -8.67 -4.46
C LEU A 139 -22.88 -8.09 -5.86
N SER A 140 -23.39 -6.85 -5.98
CA SER A 140 -23.52 -6.17 -7.28
C SER A 140 -22.17 -5.98 -7.96
N VAL A 141 -21.15 -5.53 -7.22
CA VAL A 141 -19.79 -5.37 -7.77
C VAL A 141 -19.22 -6.71 -8.20
N GLY A 142 -19.37 -7.76 -7.37
CA GLY A 142 -18.93 -9.11 -7.72
C GLY A 142 -19.56 -9.62 -9.02
N VAL A 143 -20.89 -9.49 -9.16
CA VAL A 143 -21.63 -9.90 -10.36
C VAL A 143 -21.21 -9.09 -11.59
N ILE A 144 -21.09 -7.76 -11.46
CA ILE A 144 -20.68 -6.90 -12.58
C ILE A 144 -19.27 -7.25 -13.04
N LEU A 145 -18.33 -7.46 -12.12
CA LEU A 145 -16.96 -7.85 -12.47
C LEU A 145 -16.93 -9.22 -13.16
N TYR A 146 -17.72 -10.19 -12.67
CA TYR A 146 -17.84 -11.49 -13.31
C TYR A 146 -18.37 -11.38 -14.75
N LEU A 147 -19.44 -10.60 -14.96
CA LEU A 147 -19.97 -10.36 -16.31
C LEU A 147 -18.95 -9.65 -17.21
N MET A 148 -18.24 -8.66 -16.66
CA MET A 148 -17.26 -7.89 -17.43
C MET A 148 -16.08 -8.76 -17.87
N PHE A 149 -15.50 -9.55 -16.98
CA PHE A 149 -14.33 -10.37 -17.29
C PHE A 149 -14.70 -11.65 -18.04
N GLU A 150 -15.65 -12.43 -17.52
CA GLU A 150 -15.94 -13.76 -18.06
C GLU A 150 -16.79 -13.70 -19.34
N VAL A 151 -17.79 -12.79 -19.39
CA VAL A 151 -18.74 -12.75 -20.52
C VAL A 151 -18.28 -11.78 -21.60
N TRP A 152 -17.77 -10.61 -21.22
CA TRP A 152 -17.33 -9.60 -22.18
C TRP A 152 -15.88 -9.76 -22.61
N PHE A 153 -14.95 -9.81 -21.67
CA PHE A 153 -13.53 -9.95 -21.99
C PHE A 153 -13.13 -11.40 -22.30
N GLN A 154 -13.92 -12.39 -21.86
CA GLN A 154 -13.60 -13.82 -21.97
C GLN A 154 -12.22 -14.16 -21.36
N VAL A 155 -11.88 -13.50 -20.25
CA VAL A 155 -10.62 -13.66 -19.50
C VAL A 155 -10.90 -14.23 -18.12
#